data_AF-A0A2G2MTV0-F1
#
_entry.id   AF-A0A2G2MTV0-F1
#
_cell.length_a   1.000
_cell.length_b   1.000
_cell.length_c   1.000
_cell.angle_alpha   90.00
_cell.angle_beta   90.00
_cell.angle_gamma   90.00
#
_symmetry.space_group_name_H-M   'P 1'
#
loop_
_entity.id
_entity.type
_entity.pdbx_description
1 polymer ?
#
loop_
_entity_poly.entity_id
_entity_poly.type
_entity_poly.pdbx_seq_one_letter_code
_entity_poly.pdbx_strand_id
1 'polypeptide(L)' 'MKEQSFEEKLERSKALLEKLMNPEITLEESVNLYEEGLKNIKEAQTLIEEAKTKITVIEQANQNMGDDR' A
#
# COMPACT_ATOMS: atom_id res chain seq x y z
N MET A 1 -10.19 14.65 -4.67
CA MET A 1 -9.05 14.41 -3.78
C MET A 1 -8.03 13.58 -4.55
N LYS A 2 -6.74 13.87 -4.41
CA LYS A 2 -5.68 13.12 -5.11
C LYS A 2 -5.48 11.79 -4.36
N GLU A 3 -5.49 10.67 -5.07
CA GLU A 3 -5.12 9.38 -4.46
C GLU A 3 -3.66 9.45 -4.00
N GLN A 4 -3.40 8.94 -2.79
CA GLN A 4 -2.06 8.90 -2.22
C GLN A 4 -1.24 7.81 -2.91
N SER A 5 0.02 8.11 -3.19
CA SER A 5 1.02 7.16 -3.67
C SER A 5 1.31 6.05 -2.65
N PHE A 6 1.94 4.97 -3.12
CA PHE A 6 2.41 3.89 -2.26
C PHE A 6 3.37 4.40 -1.18
N GLU A 7 4.31 5.27 -1.57
CA GLU A 7 5.32 5.85 -0.70
C GLU A 7 4.68 6.70 0.40
N GLU A 8 3.68 7.53 0.05
CA GLU A 8 2.94 8.33 1.03
C GLU A 8 2.16 7.46 2.02
N LYS A 9 1.56 6.35 1.57
CA LYS A 9 0.85 5.39 2.45
C LYS A 9 1.81 4.64 3.37
N LEU A 10 2.98 4.28 2.86
CA LEU A 10 4.02 3.62 3.66
C LEU A 10 4.55 4.57 4.75
N GLU A 11 4.81 5.83 4.39
CA GLU A 11 5.32 6.82 5.34
C GLU A 11 4.29 7.12 6.43
N ARG A 12 3.01 7.26 6.06
CA ARG A 12 1.92 7.40 7.03
C ARG A 12 1.82 6.20 7.96
N SER A 13 1.97 4.97 7.44
CA SER A 13 1.95 3.76 8.26
C SER A 13 3.08 3.73 9.30
N LYS A 14 4.29 4.18 8.93
CA LYS A 14 5.41 4.31 9.88
C LYS A 14 5.11 5.35 10.97
N ALA A 15 4.58 6.51 10.59
CA ALA A 15 4.22 7.54 11.56
C ALA A 15 3.13 7.08 12.55
N LEU A 16 2.16 6.26 12.10
CA LEU A 16 1.16 5.65 12.98
C LEU A 16 1.79 4.65 13.96
N LEU A 17 2.74 3.83 13.51
CA LEU A 17 3.50 2.91 14.36
C LEU A 17 4.30 3.66 15.43
N GLU A 18 4.98 4.75 15.06
CA GLU A 18 5.72 5.58 16.04
C GLU A 18 4.80 6.15 17.12
N LYS A 19 3.59 6.59 16.74
CA LYS A 19 2.59 7.05 17.71
C LYS A 19 2.10 5.95 18.64
N LEU A 20 1.95 4.72 18.14
CA LEU A 20 1.59 3.56 18.96
C LEU A 20 2.68 3.20 19.99
N MET A 21 3.93 3.61 19.76
CA MET A 21 5.03 3.42 20.71
C MET A 21 5.06 4.49 21.81
N ASN A 22 4.22 5.54 21.74
CA ASN A 22 4.15 6.54 22.77
C ASN A 22 3.53 5.96 24.05
N PRO A 23 4.24 5.92 25.19
CA PRO A 23 3.71 5.39 26.45
C PRO A 23 2.53 6.18 27.03
N GLU A 24 2.30 7.41 26.56
CA GLU A 24 1.17 8.26 26.98
C GLU A 24 -0.10 8.06 26.14
N ILE A 25 -0.07 7.18 25.13
CA ILE A 25 -1.22 6.92 24.26
C ILE A 25 -2.39 6.32 25.04
N THR A 26 -3.60 6.83 24.81
CA THR A 26 -4.81 6.22 25.38
C THR A 26 -5.20 4.94 24.65
N LEU A 27 -5.96 4.07 25.31
CA LEU A 27 -6.47 2.85 24.68
C LEU A 27 -7.33 3.16 23.44
N GLU A 28 -8.19 4.16 23.51
CA GLU A 28 -9.04 4.58 22.39
C GLU A 28 -8.22 5.04 21.19
N GLU A 29 -7.21 5.89 21.42
CA GLU A 29 -6.29 6.32 20.37
C GLU A 29 -5.51 5.13 19.79
N SER A 30 -5.08 4.19 20.63
CA SER A 30 -4.33 3.02 20.16
C SER A 30 -5.17 2.13 19.21
N VAL A 31 -6.46 1.96 19.49
CA VAL A 31 -7.38 1.21 18.62
C VAL A 31 -7.59 1.95 17.31
N ASN A 32 -7.84 3.26 17.36
CA ASN A 32 -8.04 4.08 16.17
C ASN A 32 -6.81 4.08 15.24
N LEU A 33 -5.61 4.26 15.81
CA LEU A 33 -4.36 4.24 15.03
C LEU A 33 -4.07 2.86 14.45
N TYR A 34 -4.41 1.80 15.18
CA TYR A 34 -4.26 0.43 14.68
C TYR A 34 -5.18 0.16 13.48
N GLU A 35 -6.45 0.54 13.55
CA GLU A 35 -7.39 0.43 12.44
C GLU A 35 -6.93 1.26 11.22
N GLU A 36 -6.47 2.48 11.45
CA GLU A 36 -5.95 3.34 10.39
C GLU A 36 -4.67 2.74 9.76
N GLY A 37 -3.78 2.17 10.57
CA GLY A 37 -2.57 1.50 10.12
C GLY A 37 -2.90 0.29 9.24
N LEU A 38 -3.83 -0.57 9.68
CA LEU A 38 -4.30 -1.72 8.90
C LEU A 38 -4.89 -1.29 7.56
N LYS A 39 -5.69 -0.21 7.55
CA LYS A 39 -6.27 0.32 6.31
C LYS A 39 -5.18 0.79 5.35
N ASN A 40 -4.20 1.57 5.82
CA ASN A 40 -3.11 2.05 4.97
C ASN A 40 -2.28 0.90 4.40
N ILE A 41 -1.96 -0.12 5.21
CA ILE A 41 -1.22 -1.31 4.76
C ILE A 41 -2.00 -2.05 3.66
N LYS A 42 -3.31 -2.23 3.85
CA LYS A 42 -4.16 -2.92 2.87
C LYS A 42 -4.21 -2.15 1.54
N GLU A 43 -4.35 -0.83 1.59
CA GLU A 43 -4.33 0.01 0.39
C GLU A 43 -2.97 -0.03 -0.32
N ALA A 44 -1.86 -0.04 0.44
CA ALA A 44 -0.52 -0.18 -0.12
C ALA A 44 -0.31 -1.55 -0.80
N GLN A 45 -0.85 -2.63 -0.22
CA GLN A 45 -0.84 -3.96 -0.83
C GLN A 45 -1.60 -3.99 -2.15
N THR A 46 -2.79 -3.36 -2.22
CA THR A 46 -3.56 -3.27 -3.47
C THR A 46 -2.75 -2.59 -4.58
N LEU A 47 -2.06 -1.49 -4.28
CA LEU A 47 -1.21 -0.80 -5.26
C LEU A 47 -0.08 -1.69 -5.81
N ILE A 48 0.51 -2.53 -4.96
CA ILE A 48 1.53 -3.50 -5.38
C ILE A 48 0.91 -4.56 -6.32
N GLU A 49 -0.24 -5.12 -5.98
CA GLU A 49 -0.89 -6.15 -6.80
C GLU A 49 -1.36 -5.60 -8.15
N GLU A 50 -1.84 -4.37 -8.20
CA GLU A 50 -2.15 -3.67 -9.45
C GLU A 50 -0.90 -3.46 -10.31
N ALA A 51 0.22 -3.07 -9.70
CA ALA A 51 1.48 -2.90 -10.41
C ALA A 51 2.00 -4.22 -10.99
N LYS A 52 1.95 -5.31 -10.21
CA LYS A 52 2.29 -6.66 -10.69
C LYS A 52 1.42 -7.07 -11.88
N THR A 53 0.10 -6.88 -11.76
CA THR A 53 -0.85 -7.19 -12.83
C THR A 53 -0.53 -6.44 -14.12
N LYS A 54 -0.22 -5.14 -14.02
CA LYS A 54 0.19 -4.32 -15.18
C LYS A 54 1.47 -4.86 -15.83
N ILE A 55 2.46 -5.25 -15.04
CA ILE A 55 3.70 -5.86 -15.55
C ILE A 55 3.38 -7.16 -16.30
N THR A 56 2.59 -8.06 -15.71
CA THR A 56 2.21 -9.32 -16.36
C THR A 56 1.48 -9.09 -17.69
N VAL A 57 0.58 -8.11 -17.77
CA VAL A 57 -0.11 -7.76 -19.03
C VAL A 57 0.88 -7.27 -20.09
N ILE A 58 1.86 -6.45 -19.71
CA ILE A 58 2.90 -5.96 -20.63
C ILE A 58 3.78 -7.12 -21.12
N GLU A 59 4.18 -8.03 -20.22
CA GLU A 59 4.97 -9.21 -20.57
C GLU A 59 4.23 -10.14 -21.53
N GLN A 60 2.95 -10.43 -21.26
CA GLN A 60 2.10 -11.23 -22.13
C GLN A 60 1.90 -10.58 -23.51
N ALA A 61 1.67 -9.26 -23.55
CA ALA A 61 1.55 -8.53 -24.81
C ALA A 61 2.84 -8.62 -25.65
N ASN A 62 4.01 -8.51 -25.01
CA ASN A 62 5.29 -8.64 -25.70
C ASN A 62 5.58 -10.08 -26.18
N GLN A 63 5.15 -11.11 -25.44
CA GLN A 63 5.30 -12.50 -25.88
C GLN A 63 4.42 -12.82 -27.09
N ASN A 64 3.18 -12.33 -27.12
CA ASN A 64 2.26 -12.55 -28.23
C ASN A 64 2.70 -11.85 -29.53
N MET A 65 3.51 -10.80 -29.46
CA MET A 65 4.09 -10.13 -30.65
C MET A 65 5.31 -10.87 -31.23
N GLY A 66 5.84 -11.89 -30.55
CA GLY A 66 6.99 -12.69 -30.99
C GLY A 66 6.65 -13.88 -31.89
N ASP A 67 5.39 -14.28 -31.95
CA ASP A 67 4.91 -15.49 -32.65
C ASP A 67 4.46 -15.22 -34.11
N ASP A 68 4.45 -13.95 -34.54
CA ASP A 68 4.07 -13.50 -35.89
C ASP A 68 5.29 -13.34 -36.86
N ARG A 69 6.45 -13.93 -36.53
CA ARG A 69 7.68 -13.89 -37.35
C ARG A 69 8.12 -15.25 -37.87
#